data_AF-A0A2I8VKW2-F1
#
_entry.id   AF-A0A2I8VKW2-F1
#
_cell.length_a   1.000
_cell.length_b   1.000
_cell.length_c   1.000
_cell.angle_alpha   90.00
_cell.angle_beta   90.00
_cell.angle_gamma   90.00
#
_symmetry.space_group_name_H-M   'P 1'
#
loop_
_entity.id
_entity.type
_entity.pdbx_description
1 polymer ?
#
loop_
_entity_poly.entity_id
_entity_poly.type
_entity_poly.pdbx_seq_one_letter_code
_entity_poly.pdbx_strand_id
1 'polypeptide(L)'
;MIPVLFLLWFAMALSNTLLAPYLGVQFSGYLTEIASVPIFLSYAVSLFAPFALYHDRKYVSERSGWTPTLLYLFVFIPLLNVLIAGVYLIQRHRFVGTP
;
A
#
# COMPACT_ATOMS: atom_id res chain seq x y z
N MET A 1 -0.28 4.07 11.31
CA MET A 1 0.60 5.26 11.20
C MET A 1 1.15 5.47 9.80
N ILE A 2 1.67 4.43 9.12
CA ILE A 2 2.24 4.55 7.75
C ILE A 2 1.26 5.14 6.71
N PRO A 3 -0.04 4.79 6.68
CA PRO A 3 -0.97 5.38 5.70
C PRO A 3 -1.18 6.89 5.91
N VAL A 4 -1.22 7.33 7.17
CA VAL A 4 -1.37 8.75 7.52
C VAL A 4 -0.12 9.53 7.13
N LEU A 5 1.07 9.00 7.42
CA LEU A 5 2.35 9.61 7.02
C LEU A 5 2.48 9.70 5.49
N PHE A 6 2.04 8.67 4.77
CA PHE A 6 2.00 8.68 3.31
C PHE A 6 1.06 9.76 2.79
N LEU A 7 -0.17 9.86 3.31
CA LEU A 7 -1.14 10.87 2.91
C LEU A 7 -0.62 12.29 3.20
N LEU A 8 0.02 12.49 4.35
CA LEU A 8 0.61 13.77 4.74
C LEU A 8 1.77 14.16 3.81
N TRP A 9 2.67 13.22 3.52
CA TRP A 9 3.74 13.44 2.54
C TRP A 9 3.20 13.69 1.14
N PHE A 10 2.22 12.91 0.69
CA PHE A 10 1.63 13.06 -0.63
C PHE A 10 0.94 14.42 -0.77
N ALA A 11 0.19 14.85 0.24
CA ALA A 11 -0.43 16.18 0.27
C ALA A 11 0.62 17.30 0.23
N MET A 12 1.72 17.17 0.99
CA MET A 12 2.81 18.15 1.00
C MET A 12 3.59 18.17 -0.32
N ALA A 13 3.88 17.01 -0.91
CA ALA A 13 4.54 16.88 -2.20
C ALA A 13 3.69 17.49 -3.31
N LEU A 14 2.39 17.14 -3.36
CA LEU A 14 1.45 17.68 -4.33
C LEU A 14 1.30 19.20 -4.19
N SER A 15 1.18 19.70 -2.96
CA SER A 15 1.10 21.13 -2.69
C SER A 15 2.38 21.86 -3.10
N ASN A 16 3.56 21.30 -2.85
CA ASN A 16 4.82 21.88 -3.33
C ASN A 16 4.90 21.86 -4.87
N THR A 17 4.54 20.77 -5.54
CA THR A 17 4.60 20.72 -7.02
C THR A 17 3.61 21.68 -7.67
N LEU A 18 2.41 21.82 -7.10
CA LEU A 18 1.34 22.64 -7.67
C LEU A 18 1.42 24.11 -7.27
N LEU A 19 1.86 24.45 -6.06
CA LEU A 19 1.78 25.81 -5.51
C LEU A 19 3.14 26.50 -5.42
N ALA A 20 4.25 25.78 -5.25
CA ALA A 20 5.58 26.40 -5.14
C ALA A 20 5.98 27.23 -6.38
N PRO A 21 5.62 26.85 -7.63
CA PRO A 21 5.90 27.69 -8.80
C PRO A 21 5.19 29.05 -8.77
N TYR A 22 4.03 29.13 -8.08
CA TYR A 22 3.21 30.35 -8.04
C TYR A 22 3.47 31.20 -6.79
N LEU A 23 3.84 30.57 -5.68
CA LEU A 23 4.03 31.24 -4.40
C LEU A 23 5.49 31.55 -4.09
N GLY A 24 6.46 30.97 -4.81
CA GLY A 24 7.89 31.20 -4.60
C GLY A 24 8.42 30.69 -3.24
N VAL A 25 7.62 29.93 -2.49
CA VAL A 25 7.95 29.39 -1.16
C VAL A 25 7.76 27.87 -1.17
N GLN A 26 8.75 27.13 -0.64
CA GLN A 26 8.65 25.69 -0.40
C GLN A 26 8.08 25.42 1.01
N PHE A 27 7.04 24.59 1.11
CA PHE A 27 6.23 24.48 2.33
C PHE A 27 6.78 23.57 3.45
N SER A 28 7.98 22.99 3.32
CA SER A 28 8.79 22.37 4.39
C SER A 28 9.60 21.20 3.85
N GLY A 29 10.92 21.36 3.76
CA GLY A 29 11.84 20.27 3.43
C GLY A 29 11.87 19.18 4.51
N TYR A 30 11.79 19.57 5.79
CA TYR A 30 11.93 18.66 6.93
C TYR A 30 10.84 17.58 7.02
N LEU A 31 9.56 17.94 6.80
CA LEU A 31 8.48 16.94 6.78
C LEU A 31 8.62 15.96 5.61
N THR A 32 9.11 16.47 4.47
CA THR A 32 9.32 15.68 3.26
C THR A 32 10.47 14.70 3.44
N GLU A 33 11.57 15.13 4.08
CA GLU A 33 12.72 14.28 4.41
C GLU A 33 12.36 13.19 5.43
N ILE A 34 11.72 13.56 6.55
CA ILE A 34 11.38 12.60 7.60
C ILE A 34 10.38 11.55 7.09
N ALA A 35 9.42 11.93 6.25
CA ALA A 35 8.45 11.00 5.70
C ALA A 35 9.00 10.17 4.52
N SER A 36 10.07 10.62 3.85
CA SER A 36 10.64 9.92 2.69
C SER A 36 11.14 8.51 3.05
N VAL A 37 11.80 8.35 4.20
CA VAL A 37 12.36 7.07 4.67
C VAL A 37 11.28 6.01 4.90
N PRO A 38 10.24 6.25 5.73
CA PRO A 38 9.18 5.26 5.94
C PRO A 38 8.36 4.99 4.66
N ILE A 39 8.21 5.97 3.77
CA ILE A 39 7.51 5.78 2.49
C ILE A 39 8.33 4.91 1.56
N PHE A 40 9.63 5.19 1.43
CA PHE A 40 10.53 4.38 0.63
C PHE A 40 10.59 2.94 1.13
N LEU A 41 10.71 2.76 2.45
CA LEU A 41 10.69 1.43 3.07
C LEU A 41 9.35 0.72 2.81
N SER A 42 8.23 1.42 2.96
CA SER A 42 6.90 0.87 2.67
C SER A 42 6.76 0.45 1.20
N TYR A 43 7.31 1.23 0.27
CA TYR A 43 7.34 0.89 -1.15
C TYR A 43 8.22 -0.34 -1.43
N ALA A 44 9.43 -0.36 -0.88
CA ALA A 44 10.36 -1.47 -1.02
C ALA A 44 9.74 -2.79 -0.52
N VAL A 45 9.06 -2.77 0.62
CA VAL A 45 8.32 -3.93 1.15
C VAL A 45 7.13 -4.29 0.28
N SER A 46 6.41 -3.31 -0.27
CA SER A 46 5.24 -3.55 -1.13
C SER A 46 5.60 -4.24 -2.45
N LEU A 47 6.85 -4.12 -2.94
CA LEU A 47 7.32 -4.87 -4.10
C LEU A 47 7.36 -6.39 -3.87
N PHE A 48 7.53 -6.83 -2.62
CA PHE A 48 7.48 -8.25 -2.26
C PHE A 48 6.07 -8.77 -2.03
N ALA A 49 5.08 -7.89 -1.89
CA ALA A 49 3.72 -8.25 -1.55
C ALA A 49 3.00 -9.10 -2.63
N PRO A 50 3.20 -8.88 -3.96
CA PRO A 50 2.67 -9.78 -4.98
C PRO A 50 3.20 -11.21 -4.87
N PHE A 51 4.47 -11.38 -4.50
CA PHE A 51 5.07 -12.71 -4.31
C PHE A 51 4.44 -13.44 -3.12
N ALA A 52 4.29 -12.75 -1.99
CA ALA A 52 3.61 -13.29 -0.81
C ALA A 52 2.15 -13.68 -1.10
N LEU A 53 1.42 -12.82 -1.80
CA LEU A 53 0.02 -13.08 -2.20
C LEU A 53 -0.11 -14.20 -3.22
N TYR A 54 0.85 -14.36 -4.13
CA TYR A 54 0.83 -15.47 -5.08
C TYR A 54 0.94 -16.82 -4.36
N HIS A 55 1.85 -16.92 -3.38
CA HIS A 55 2.00 -18.13 -2.57
C HIS A 55 0.79 -18.37 -1.66
N ASP A 56 0.26 -17.35 -0.98
CA ASP A 56 -0.94 -17.51 -0.14
C ASP A 56 -2.15 -17.86 -1.01
N ARG A 57 -2.29 -17.28 -2.21
CA ARG A 57 -3.32 -17.66 -3.18
C ARG A 57 -3.25 -19.14 -3.54
N LYS A 58 -2.06 -19.67 -3.84
CA LYS A 58 -1.87 -21.08 -4.17
C LYS A 58 -2.30 -21.97 -3.01
N TYR A 59 -1.83 -21.65 -1.80
CA TYR A 59 -2.21 -22.34 -0.57
C TYR A 59 -3.73 -22.33 -0.33
N VAL A 60 -4.37 -21.17 -0.47
CA VAL A 60 -5.81 -21.00 -0.26
C VAL A 60 -6.62 -21.77 -1.30
N SER A 61 -6.18 -21.78 -2.57
CA SER A 61 -6.84 -22.56 -3.62
C SER A 61 -6.70 -24.07 -3.45
N GLU A 62 -5.63 -24.53 -2.80
CA GLU A 62 -5.41 -25.95 -2.50
C GLU A 62 -6.23 -26.41 -1.28
N ARG A 63 -6.44 -25.52 -0.30
CA ARG A 63 -7.17 -25.82 0.96
C ARG A 63 -8.64 -25.44 0.96
N SER A 64 -9.11 -24.63 0.01
CA SER A 64 -10.49 -24.15 -0.05
C SER A 64 -11.02 -24.16 -1.48
N GLY A 65 -12.35 -24.16 -1.61
CA GLY A 65 -13.02 -24.00 -2.90
C GLY A 65 -12.93 -22.58 -3.49
N TRP A 66 -12.29 -21.64 -2.79
CA TRP A 66 -12.14 -20.26 -3.25
C TRP A 66 -10.86 -20.08 -4.05
N THR A 67 -10.98 -19.54 -5.26
CA THR A 67 -9.85 -19.15 -6.10
C THR A 67 -9.72 -17.62 -6.08
N PRO A 68 -8.74 -17.06 -5.35
CA PRO A 68 -8.53 -15.62 -5.32
C PRO A 68 -8.28 -15.07 -6.73
N THR A 69 -8.87 -13.92 -7.05
CA THR A 69 -8.68 -13.27 -8.36
C THR A 69 -7.29 -12.65 -8.51
N LEU A 70 -6.77 -12.53 -9.74
CA LEU A 70 -5.50 -11.84 -10.03
C LEU A 70 -5.48 -10.37 -9.55
N LEU A 71 -6.66 -9.75 -9.37
CA LEU A 71 -6.79 -8.38 -8.88
C LEU A 71 -6.11 -8.14 -7.53
N TYR A 72 -5.98 -9.17 -6.70
CA TYR A 72 -5.28 -9.04 -5.42
C TYR A 72 -3.78 -8.77 -5.58
N LEU A 73 -3.19 -9.08 -6.74
CA LEU A 73 -1.78 -8.78 -7.00
C LEU A 73 -1.53 -7.28 -7.15
N PHE A 74 -2.54 -6.45 -7.39
CA PHE A 74 -2.40 -4.99 -7.40
C PHE A 74 -2.09 -4.37 -6.04
N VAL A 75 -1.87 -5.19 -5.00
CA VAL A 75 -1.40 -4.74 -3.69
C VAL A 75 -0.05 -4.00 -3.75
N PHE A 76 0.72 -4.11 -4.84
CA PHE A 76 1.95 -3.32 -4.99
C PHE A 76 1.67 -1.81 -5.18
N ILE A 77 0.44 -1.44 -5.57
CA ILE A 77 0.03 -0.05 -5.72
C ILE A 77 -0.19 0.54 -4.32
N PRO A 78 0.57 1.58 -3.91
CA PRO A 78 0.41 2.21 -2.61
C PRO A 78 -1.00 2.81 -2.47
N LEU A 79 -1.48 2.90 -1.22
CA LEU A 79 -2.86 3.25 -0.84
C LEU A 79 -3.91 2.20 -1.24
N LEU A 80 -3.85 1.68 -2.46
CA LEU A 80 -4.68 0.54 -2.87
C LEU A 80 -4.31 -0.72 -2.08
N ASN A 81 -3.05 -0.85 -1.68
CA ASN A 81 -2.56 -2.00 -0.92
C ASN A 81 -3.38 -2.28 0.36
N VAL A 82 -3.74 -1.24 1.12
CA VAL A 82 -4.51 -1.38 2.36
C VAL A 82 -5.92 -1.88 2.08
N LEU A 83 -6.58 -1.31 1.06
CA LEU A 83 -7.95 -1.69 0.69
C LEU A 83 -7.98 -3.11 0.13
N ILE A 84 -7.09 -3.42 -0.81
CA ILE A 84 -6.99 -4.72 -1.46
C ILE A 84 -6.63 -5.81 -0.44
N ALA A 85 -5.63 -5.57 0.42
CA ALA A 85 -5.24 -6.51 1.47
C ALA A 85 -6.37 -6.71 2.50
N GLY A 86 -7.07 -5.64 2.89
CA GLY A 86 -8.22 -5.74 3.80
C GLY A 86 -9.34 -6.62 3.24
N VAL A 87 -9.75 -6.37 1.99
CA VAL A 87 -10.76 -7.19 1.31
C VAL A 87 -10.28 -8.63 1.16
N TYR A 88 -9.01 -8.84 0.80
CA TYR A 88 -8.41 -10.17 0.68
C TYR A 88 -8.48 -10.95 2.00
N LEU A 89 -8.05 -10.33 3.10
CA LEU A 89 -8.04 -10.96 4.42
C LEU A 89 -9.45 -11.30 4.91
N ILE A 90 -10.43 -10.42 4.68
CA ILE A 90 -11.84 -10.70 5.02
C ILE A 90 -12.37 -11.89 4.23
N GLN A 91 -12.12 -11.95 2.91
CA GLN A 91 -12.56 -13.08 2.10
C GLN A 91 -11.85 -14.37 2.49
N ARG A 92 -10.52 -14.33 2.64
CA ARG A 92 -9.71 -15.46 3.12
C ARG A 92 -10.26 -16.00 4.43
N HIS A 93 -10.60 -15.13 5.38
CA HIS A 93 -11.14 -15.54 6.66
C HIS A 93 -12.50 -16.26 6.54
N ARG A 94 -13.36 -15.86 5.59
CA ARG A 94 -14.64 -16.53 5.34
C ARG A 94 -14.49 -17.92 4.74
N PHE A 95 -13.47 -18.15 3.90
CA PHE A 95 -13.30 -19.42 3.18
C PHE A 95 -12.34 -20.40 3.85
N VAL A 96 -11.33 -19.91 4.56
CA VAL A 96 -10.25 -20.72 5.16
C VAL A 96 -10.34 -20.70 6.69
N GLY A 97 -11.14 -19.81 7.29
CA GLY A 97 -11.23 -19.65 8.74
C GLY A 97 -10.08 -18.84 9.33
N THR A 98 -9.91 -18.90 10.65
CA THR A 98 -8.66 -18.46 11.32
C THR A 98 -7.58 -19.52 11.14
N PRO A 99 -6.32 -19.15 10.85
CA PRO A 99 -5.21 -20.10 10.94
C PRO A 99 -5.05 -20.69 12.35
#